data_AF-A0A485BND5-F1
#
_entry.id   AF-A0A485BND5-F1
#
_cell.length_a   1.000
_cell.length_b   1.000
_cell.length_c   1.000
_cell.angle_alpha   90.00
_cell.angle_beta   90.00
_cell.angle_gamma   90.00
#
_symmetry.space_group_name_H-M   'P 1'
#
loop_
_entity.id
_entity.type
_entity.pdbx_description
1 polymer ?
#
loop_
_entity_poly.entity_id
_entity_poly.type
_entity_poly.pdbx_seq_one_letter_code
_entity_poly.pdbx_strand_id
1 'polypeptide(L)'
;MKKLFVQFYLLLFVCFLVMTMLVGLVYKFTAERAGRQSLDDLMKSSLYLMRSELREIPPRDWSKTLKELDLNLSFDLHIEPLSKFKLAESSMQHLRAGDIVALDDEYTFIQRIPRSHYVLSVGPVPYLYFLHEMRLLDVALMAFIAISLAFPVFVWMRPHWQDMLRIETAAQRFGEGHFSERIHFDSMSSFERLGVAFNQMADNINALIASKKQLIDGIAHELRTPLVRLRYRLEMSENLTAAESQALNRDIGQLEALIEELLTYARLDRPQNELSLTTPRLSGLD
;
A
#
# COMPACT_ATOMS: atom_id res chain seq x y z
N MET A 1 16.47 -10.61 -5.57
CA MET A 1 16.38 -11.17 -4.19
C MET A 1 17.15 -10.31 -3.17
N LYS A 2 18.42 -10.59 -2.83
CA LYS A 2 19.11 -9.88 -1.71
C LYS A 2 19.23 -8.35 -1.88
N LYS A 3 19.63 -7.85 -3.05
CA LYS A 3 19.74 -6.40 -3.33
C LYS A 3 18.41 -5.66 -3.17
N LEU A 4 17.31 -6.32 -3.55
CA LEU A 4 15.98 -5.74 -3.61
C LEU A 4 15.30 -5.74 -2.22
N PHE A 5 15.54 -6.80 -1.44
CA PHE A 5 15.19 -6.84 -0.01
C PHE A 5 15.96 -5.79 0.80
N VAL A 6 17.24 -5.60 0.48
CA VAL A 6 18.08 -4.56 1.09
C VAL A 6 17.60 -3.17 0.72
N GLN A 7 17.23 -2.90 -0.54
CA GLN A 7 16.69 -1.60 -0.95
C GLN A 7 15.35 -1.28 -0.27
N PHE A 8 14.44 -2.25 -0.19
CA PHE A 8 13.18 -2.09 0.55
C PHE A 8 13.42 -1.81 2.03
N TYR A 9 14.26 -2.63 2.67
CA TYR A 9 14.55 -2.48 4.09
C TYR A 9 15.28 -1.17 4.39
N LEU A 10 16.19 -0.74 3.52
CA LEU A 10 16.91 0.53 3.65
C LEU A 10 15.95 1.71 3.48
N LEU A 11 15.01 1.64 2.53
CA LEU A 11 13.98 2.66 2.37
C LEU A 11 13.06 2.73 3.59
N LEU A 12 12.62 1.58 4.11
CA LEU A 12 11.79 1.49 5.30
C LEU A 12 12.55 2.01 6.53
N PHE A 13 13.82 1.65 6.66
CA PHE A 13 14.71 2.13 7.73
C PHE A 13 14.92 3.64 7.67
N VAL A 14 15.21 4.21 6.51
CA VAL A 14 15.36 5.66 6.33
C VAL A 14 14.06 6.38 6.66
N CYS A 15 12.91 5.85 6.22
CA CYS A 15 11.63 6.47 6.51
C CYS A 15 11.28 6.38 8.01
N PHE A 16 11.61 5.28 8.67
CA PHE A 16 11.51 5.15 10.13
C PHE A 16 12.43 6.14 10.87
N LEU A 17 13.66 6.34 10.39
CA LEU A 17 14.62 7.28 10.98
C LEU A 17 14.16 8.73 10.83
N VAL A 18 13.66 9.09 9.65
CA VAL A 18 13.05 10.41 9.40
C VAL A 18 11.84 10.59 10.31
N MET A 19 11.03 9.55 10.50
CA MET A 19 9.87 9.60 11.37
C MET A 19 10.23 9.80 12.85
N THR A 20 11.19 9.04 13.37
CA THR A 20 11.64 9.21 14.77
C THR A 20 12.26 10.59 14.99
N MET A 21 13.01 11.10 14.01
CA MET A 21 13.57 12.45 14.05
C MET A 21 12.49 13.54 14.02
N LEU A 22 11.46 13.39 13.19
CA LEU A 22 10.39 14.37 13.02
C LEU A 22 9.48 14.40 14.26
N VAL A 23 9.12 13.23 14.81
CA VAL A 23 8.41 13.12 16.09
C VAL A 23 9.23 13.74 17.22
N GLY A 24 10.54 13.46 17.27
CA GLY A 24 11.44 14.07 18.25
C GLY A 24 11.52 15.59 18.12
N LEU A 25 11.56 16.11 16.90
CA LEU A 25 11.56 17.55 16.61
C LEU A 25 10.24 18.21 17.06
N VAL A 26 9.10 17.61 16.72
CA VAL A 26 7.77 18.12 17.11
C VAL A 26 7.60 18.05 18.62
N TYR A 27 7.97 16.93 19.24
CA TYR A 27 7.94 16.81 20.69
C TYR A 27 8.81 17.86 21.36
N LYS A 28 10.04 18.07 20.87
CA LYS A 28 10.93 19.10 21.41
C LYS A 28 10.35 20.51 21.19
N PHE A 29 9.89 20.85 19.99
CA PHE A 29 9.34 22.17 19.69
C PHE A 29 8.06 22.48 20.48
N THR A 30 7.22 21.47 20.72
CA THR A 30 5.98 21.57 21.48
C THR A 30 6.23 21.54 22.99
N ALA A 31 7.09 20.65 23.49
CA ALA A 31 7.39 20.51 24.91
C ALA A 31 8.27 21.65 25.45
N GLU A 32 9.23 22.14 24.67
CA GLU A 32 10.14 23.23 25.06
C GLU A 32 9.42 24.60 25.07
N ARG A 33 8.28 24.73 24.35
CA ARG A 33 7.32 25.84 24.54
C ARG A 33 6.32 25.61 25.67
N ALA A 34 6.15 24.36 26.13
CA ALA A 34 5.16 23.98 27.14
C ALA A 34 5.76 23.81 28.54
N GLY A 35 6.16 24.93 29.15
CA GLY A 35 6.47 25.02 30.59
C GLY A 35 5.23 24.87 31.50
N ARG A 36 4.35 23.90 31.24
CA ARG A 36 3.02 23.78 31.89
C ARG A 36 3.07 23.45 33.37
N GLN A 37 4.07 22.70 33.82
CA GLN A 37 4.18 22.39 35.24
C GLN A 37 4.85 23.51 36.03
N SER A 38 5.79 24.24 35.42
CA SER A 38 6.49 25.30 36.14
C SER A 38 5.67 26.59 36.25
N LEU A 39 4.83 26.92 35.26
CA LEU A 39 4.06 28.16 35.26
C LEU A 39 2.82 28.12 36.17
N ASP A 40 2.13 26.98 36.26
CA ASP A 40 0.91 26.87 37.10
C ASP A 40 1.25 26.96 38.60
N ASP A 41 2.33 26.33 39.04
CA ASP A 41 2.80 26.42 40.43
C ASP A 41 3.36 27.82 40.78
N LEU A 42 4.09 28.45 39.84
CA LEU A 42 4.57 29.82 40.02
C LEU A 42 3.42 30.84 40.07
N MET A 43 2.39 30.66 39.23
CA MET A 43 1.22 31.53 39.18
C MET A 43 0.33 31.39 40.42
N LYS A 44 0.13 30.16 40.91
CA LYS A 44 -0.60 29.94 42.18
C LYS A 44 0.11 30.59 43.37
N SER A 45 1.44 30.49 43.42
CA SER A 45 2.25 31.10 44.48
C SER A 45 2.21 32.63 44.42
N SER A 46 2.35 33.23 43.24
CA SER A 46 2.29 34.69 43.07
C SER A 46 0.90 35.27 43.33
N LEU A 47 -0.17 34.61 42.88
CA LEU A 47 -1.55 35.02 43.16
C LEU A 47 -1.88 34.93 44.65
N TYR A 48 -1.37 33.90 45.33
CA TYR A 48 -1.53 33.77 46.78
C TYR A 48 -0.85 34.93 47.53
N LEU A 49 0.38 35.29 47.14
CA LEU A 49 1.12 36.43 47.70
C LEU A 49 0.39 37.76 47.45
N MET A 50 -0.05 38.02 46.22
CA MET A 50 -0.81 39.23 45.88
C MET A 50 -2.14 39.33 46.66
N ARG A 51 -2.84 38.21 46.83
CA ARG A 51 -4.06 38.15 47.66
C ARG A 51 -3.78 38.47 49.12
N SER A 52 -2.61 38.08 49.64
CA SER A 52 -2.23 38.38 51.02
C SER A 52 -2.04 39.88 51.22
N GLU A 53 -1.29 40.53 50.34
CA GLU A 53 -1.03 41.97 50.37
C GLU A 53 -2.31 42.82 50.19
N LEU A 54 -3.16 42.46 49.23
CA LEU A 54 -4.42 43.17 48.96
C LEU A 54 -5.43 43.10 50.11
N ARG A 55 -5.29 42.14 51.03
CA ARG A 55 -6.18 41.99 52.20
C ARG A 55 -5.97 43.11 53.22
N GLU A 56 -4.77 43.65 53.31
CA GLU A 56 -4.40 44.67 54.30
C GLU A 56 -4.71 46.10 53.80
N ILE A 57 -5.03 46.24 52.51
CA ILE A 57 -5.24 47.53 51.83
C ILE A 57 -6.74 47.83 51.66
N PRO A 58 -7.21 49.07 51.90
CA PRO A 58 -8.60 49.46 51.66
C PRO A 58 -9.00 49.34 50.17
N PRO A 59 -10.27 48.99 49.86
CA PRO A 59 -10.72 48.75 48.48
C PRO A 59 -10.55 49.93 47.50
N ARG A 60 -10.39 51.15 48.01
CA ARG A 60 -10.19 52.36 47.20
C ARG A 60 -8.80 52.42 46.57
N ASP A 61 -7.81 51.81 47.21
CA ASP A 61 -6.40 51.90 46.81
C ASP A 61 -5.94 50.69 45.99
N TRP A 62 -6.77 49.64 45.86
CA TRP A 62 -6.45 48.42 45.10
C TRP A 62 -6.06 48.69 43.64
N SER A 63 -6.76 49.63 42.99
CA SER A 63 -6.46 50.01 41.60
C SER A 63 -5.07 50.66 41.45
N LYS A 64 -4.65 51.42 42.46
CA LYS A 64 -3.34 52.09 42.48
C LYS A 64 -2.23 51.09 42.81
N THR A 65 -2.44 50.25 43.83
CA THR A 65 -1.50 49.20 44.23
C THR A 65 -1.26 48.18 43.12
N LEU A 66 -2.31 47.72 42.42
CA LEU A 66 -2.14 46.81 41.28
C LEU A 66 -1.33 47.43 40.15
N LYS A 67 -1.51 48.73 39.90
CA LYS A 67 -0.76 49.47 38.89
C LYS A 67 0.71 49.71 39.28
N GLU A 68 1.00 49.75 40.58
CA GLU A 68 2.38 49.84 41.11
C GLU A 68 3.07 48.48 41.21
N LEU A 69 2.31 47.40 41.44
CA LEU A 69 2.80 46.01 41.46
C LEU A 69 2.97 45.38 40.08
N ASP A 70 2.47 46.02 39.03
CA ASP A 70 2.64 45.66 37.61
C ASP A 70 4.09 45.86 37.12
N LEU A 71 5.06 45.43 37.92
CA LEU A 71 6.47 45.42 37.59
C LEU A 71 6.76 44.12 36.83
N ASN A 72 6.55 44.16 35.52
CA ASN A 72 7.01 43.14 34.54
C ASN A 72 6.28 41.78 34.57
N LEU A 73 5.02 41.71 35.02
CA LEU A 73 4.22 40.50 34.88
C LEU A 73 3.77 40.33 33.42
N SER A 74 3.89 39.12 32.87
CA SER A 74 3.51 38.83 31.47
C SER A 74 1.99 38.72 31.24
N PHE A 75 1.17 39.18 32.18
CA PHE A 75 -0.28 39.02 32.19
C PHE A 75 -0.96 40.23 32.84
N ASP A 76 -2.10 40.63 32.28
CA ASP A 76 -2.87 41.74 32.79
C ASP A 76 -3.72 41.32 34.00
N LEU A 77 -3.70 42.17 35.03
CA LEU A 77 -4.48 42.00 36.26
C LEU A 77 -5.62 43.04 36.29
N HIS A 78 -6.85 42.54 36.33
CA HIS A 78 -8.03 43.40 36.42
C HIS A 78 -8.91 43.03 37.62
N ILE A 79 -9.51 44.05 38.25
CA ILE A 79 -10.53 43.84 39.27
C ILE A 79 -11.88 44.08 38.62
N GLU A 80 -12.72 43.05 38.61
CA GLU A 80 -14.02 43.10 37.98
C GLU A 80 -15.12 42.66 38.95
N PRO A 81 -16.35 43.19 38.81
CA PRO A 81 -17.46 42.77 39.66
C PRO A 81 -17.84 41.33 39.35
N LEU A 82 -18.09 40.52 40.39
CA LEU A 82 -18.49 39.12 40.26
C LEU A 82 -19.72 38.93 39.36
N SER A 83 -20.61 39.92 39.30
CA SER A 83 -21.82 39.90 38.47
C SER A 83 -21.56 39.91 36.96
N LYS A 84 -20.33 40.24 36.52
CA LYS A 84 -19.95 40.20 35.10
C LYS A 84 -19.82 38.76 34.59
N PHE A 85 -19.44 37.81 35.46
CA PHE A 85 -19.19 36.43 35.07
C PHE A 85 -20.41 35.55 35.34
N LYS A 86 -20.93 34.89 34.30
CA LYS A 86 -21.97 33.87 34.42
C LYS A 86 -21.31 32.50 34.60
N LEU A 87 -21.17 32.08 35.84
CA LEU A 87 -20.46 30.85 36.21
C LEU A 87 -21.44 29.72 36.52
N ALA A 88 -21.06 28.49 36.19
CA ALA A 88 -21.78 27.29 36.63
C ALA A 88 -21.79 27.19 38.17
N GLU A 89 -22.80 26.52 38.72
CA GLU A 89 -23.03 26.47 40.18
C GLU A 89 -21.84 25.83 40.94
N SER A 90 -21.20 24.83 40.35
CA SER A 90 -19.97 24.21 40.85
C SER A 90 -18.80 25.20 40.90
N SER A 91 -18.55 25.92 39.80
CA SER A 91 -17.49 26.94 39.71
C SER A 91 -17.74 28.10 40.68
N MET A 92 -19.01 28.50 40.87
CA MET A 92 -19.37 29.49 41.88
C MET A 92 -19.09 29.03 43.31
N GLN A 93 -19.29 27.75 43.60
CA GLN A 93 -18.99 27.18 44.92
C GLN A 93 -17.49 27.21 45.22
N HIS A 94 -16.65 26.83 44.25
CA HIS A 94 -15.19 26.93 44.36
C HIS A 94 -14.73 28.39 44.53
N LEU A 95 -15.29 29.30 43.74
CA LEU A 95 -14.96 30.72 43.84
C LEU A 95 -15.35 31.32 45.19
N ARG A 96 -16.47 30.87 45.77
CA ARG A 96 -16.90 31.27 47.13
C ARG A 96 -16.00 30.70 48.22
N ALA A 97 -15.45 29.51 48.04
CA ALA A 97 -14.44 28.92 48.91
C ALA A 97 -13.10 29.69 48.85
N GLY A 98 -12.93 30.56 47.84
CA GLY A 98 -11.71 31.34 47.63
C GLY A 98 -10.68 30.60 46.78
N ASP A 99 -11.10 29.53 46.11
CA ASP A 99 -10.30 28.80 45.13
C ASP A 99 -10.16 29.64 43.85
N ILE A 100 -9.12 29.33 43.07
CA ILE A 100 -8.91 29.90 41.75
C ILE A 100 -9.77 29.10 40.76
N VAL A 101 -10.60 29.79 40.00
CA VAL A 101 -11.46 29.19 38.98
C VAL A 101 -10.96 29.60 37.61
N ALA A 102 -10.64 28.63 36.76
CA ALA A 102 -10.31 28.87 35.36
C ALA A 102 -11.60 28.98 34.54
N LEU A 103 -11.74 30.07 33.76
CA LEU A 103 -12.76 30.16 32.73
C LEU A 103 -12.16 29.66 31.42
N ASP A 104 -12.62 28.49 30.99
CA ASP A 104 -12.14 27.83 29.77
C ASP A 104 -12.44 28.65 28.49
N ASP A 105 -13.53 29.44 28.48
CA ASP A 105 -13.99 30.21 27.32
C ASP A 105 -13.15 31.47 27.04
N GLU A 106 -12.58 32.08 28.09
CA GLU A 106 -11.83 33.34 27.99
C GLU A 106 -10.36 33.20 28.42
N TYR A 107 -9.90 31.97 28.71
CA TYR A 107 -8.54 31.67 29.17
C TYR A 107 -8.08 32.59 30.30
N THR A 108 -9.02 32.87 31.21
CA THR A 108 -8.88 33.84 32.29
C THR A 108 -9.07 33.11 33.60
N PHE A 109 -8.12 33.32 34.52
CA PHE A 109 -8.24 32.81 35.88
C PHE A 109 -8.88 33.87 36.74
N ILE A 110 -9.93 33.50 37.48
CA ILE A 110 -10.57 34.40 38.43
C ILE A 110 -10.43 33.88 39.85
N GLN A 111 -10.24 34.81 40.79
CA GLN A 111 -10.26 34.52 42.21
C GLN A 111 -11.05 35.59 42.96
N ARG A 112 -11.88 35.17 43.91
CA ARG A 112 -12.65 36.10 44.72
C ARG A 112 -11.76 36.80 45.74
N ILE A 113 -11.89 38.13 45.81
CA ILE A 113 -11.22 38.92 46.85
C ILE A 113 -12.05 38.82 48.15
N PRO A 114 -11.48 38.35 49.28
CA PRO A 114 -12.20 38.16 50.53
C PRO A 114 -12.93 39.43 50.99
N ARG A 115 -14.13 39.27 51.58
CA ARG A 115 -14.98 40.38 52.08
C ARG A 115 -15.39 41.41 51.02
N SER A 116 -15.37 41.04 49.74
CA SER A 116 -15.84 41.89 48.64
C SER A 116 -16.74 41.13 47.65
N HIS A 117 -17.40 41.90 46.78
CA HIS A 117 -18.15 41.43 45.61
C HIS A 117 -17.32 41.47 44.32
N TYR A 118 -16.00 41.67 44.45
CA TYR A 118 -15.08 41.76 43.33
C TYR A 118 -14.26 40.48 43.19
N VAL A 119 -13.88 40.20 41.94
CA VAL A 119 -12.96 39.13 41.58
C VAL A 119 -11.73 39.76 40.95
N LEU A 120 -10.58 39.18 41.25
CA LEU A 120 -9.34 39.42 40.54
C LEU A 120 -9.34 38.48 39.32
N SER A 121 -9.34 39.05 38.12
CA SER A 121 -9.24 38.32 36.85
C SER A 121 -7.83 38.49 36.28
N VAL A 122 -7.26 37.37 35.84
CA VAL A 122 -5.91 37.26 35.29
C VAL A 122 -5.99 36.63 33.91
N GLY A 123 -5.80 37.43 32.86
CA GLY A 123 -5.95 37.00 31.47
C GLY A 123 -6.17 38.17 30.50
N PRO A 124 -6.13 37.93 29.18
CA PRO A 124 -6.08 36.62 28.52
C PRO A 124 -4.66 36.05 28.46
N VAL A 125 -4.48 34.78 28.84
CA VAL A 125 -3.17 34.09 28.77
C VAL A 125 -2.97 33.52 27.35
N PRO A 126 -2.12 34.11 26.49
CA PRO A 126 -2.02 33.73 25.07
C PRO A 126 -1.55 32.29 24.85
N TYR A 127 -0.87 31.71 25.85
CA TYR A 127 -0.35 30.36 25.78
C TYR A 127 -1.46 29.27 25.70
N LEU A 128 -2.65 29.54 26.25
CA LEU A 128 -3.78 28.59 26.19
C LEU A 128 -4.51 28.60 24.83
N TYR A 129 -4.35 29.65 24.02
CA TYR A 129 -4.85 29.71 22.64
C TYR A 129 -4.22 28.62 21.76
N PHE A 130 -2.92 28.36 21.94
CA PHE A 130 -2.20 27.37 21.15
C PHE A 130 -2.67 25.93 21.38
N LEU A 131 -3.24 25.62 22.55
CA LEU A 131 -3.64 24.26 22.91
C LEU A 131 -4.72 23.65 22.01
N HIS A 132 -5.65 24.47 21.51
CA HIS A 132 -6.75 24.00 20.68
C HIS A 132 -6.36 23.88 19.20
N GLU A 133 -5.47 24.76 18.72
CA GLU A 133 -4.99 24.78 17.33
C GLU A 133 -3.99 23.63 17.04
N MET A 134 -3.26 23.15 18.05
CA MET A 134 -2.31 22.04 17.92
C MET A 134 -2.97 20.71 17.50
N ARG A 135 -4.24 20.46 17.84
CA ARG A 135 -4.86 19.15 17.55
C ARG A 135 -5.03 18.88 16.06
N LEU A 136 -5.38 19.90 15.28
CA LEU A 136 -5.50 19.76 13.82
C LEU A 136 -4.13 19.65 13.15
N LEU A 137 -3.16 20.42 13.63
CA LEU A 137 -1.78 20.39 13.12
C LEU A 137 -1.13 19.02 13.39
N ASP A 138 -1.30 18.47 14.59
CA ASP A 138 -0.80 17.14 14.95
C ASP A 138 -1.43 16.02 14.10
N VAL A 139 -2.74 16.07 13.86
CA VAL A 139 -3.43 15.09 13.00
C VAL A 139 -2.97 15.23 11.54
N ALA A 140 -2.84 16.46 11.04
CA ALA A 140 -2.34 16.72 9.69
C ALA A 140 -0.89 16.23 9.52
N LEU A 141 -0.05 16.42 10.54
CA LEU A 141 1.33 15.95 10.57
C LEU A 141 1.39 14.42 10.59
N MET A 142 0.60 13.76 11.44
CA MET A 142 0.48 12.29 11.45
C MET A 142 0.00 11.74 10.11
N ALA A 143 -0.98 12.38 9.47
CA ALA A 143 -1.45 12.00 8.14
C ALA A 143 -0.38 12.19 7.08
N PHE A 144 0.36 13.31 7.11
CA PHE A 144 1.43 13.59 6.17
C PHE A 144 2.55 12.54 6.26
N ILE A 145 2.92 12.16 7.48
CA ILE A 145 3.87 11.10 7.75
C ILE A 145 3.37 9.76 7.20
N ALA A 146 2.12 9.40 7.51
CA ALA A 146 1.53 8.13 7.06
C ALA A 146 1.53 8.04 5.54
N ILE A 147 1.18 9.13 4.84
CA ILE A 147 1.20 9.22 3.38
C ILE A 147 2.64 9.17 2.86
N SER A 148 3.58 9.87 3.49
CA SER A 148 4.98 9.87 3.09
C SER A 148 5.64 8.50 3.22
N LEU A 149 5.18 7.65 4.13
CA LEU A 149 5.64 6.26 4.27
C LEU A 149 4.92 5.32 3.29
N ALA A 150 3.61 5.48 3.14
CA ALA A 150 2.80 4.62 2.29
C ALA A 150 3.08 4.83 0.80
N PHE A 151 3.30 6.08 0.37
CA PHE A 151 3.43 6.44 -1.04
C PHE A 151 4.66 5.80 -1.72
N PRO A 152 5.88 5.85 -1.17
CA PRO A 152 7.05 5.19 -1.76
C PRO A 152 6.88 3.66 -1.81
N VAL A 153 6.33 3.07 -0.74
CA VAL A 153 6.06 1.62 -0.69
C VAL A 153 5.08 1.22 -1.79
N PHE A 154 4.02 1.99 -1.97
CA PHE A 154 3.02 1.73 -3.00
C PHE A 154 3.59 1.85 -4.42
N VAL A 155 4.32 2.94 -4.70
CA VAL A 155 4.95 3.17 -6.02
C VAL A 155 5.96 2.07 -6.32
N TRP A 156 6.71 1.60 -5.34
CA TRP A 156 7.70 0.55 -5.51
C TRP A 156 7.08 -0.85 -5.66
N MET A 157 5.97 -1.14 -4.96
CA MET A 157 5.27 -2.43 -5.06
C MET A 157 4.57 -2.63 -6.43
N ARG A 158 4.04 -1.55 -7.01
CA ARG A 158 3.27 -1.57 -8.27
C ARG A 158 3.95 -2.31 -9.43
N PRO A 159 5.20 -2.00 -9.84
CA PRO A 159 5.86 -2.70 -10.95
C PRO A 159 6.10 -4.18 -10.66
N HIS A 160 6.44 -4.54 -9.40
CA HIS A 160 6.65 -5.94 -9.02
C HIS A 160 5.38 -6.79 -9.12
N TRP A 161 4.23 -6.23 -8.76
CA TRP A 161 2.94 -6.91 -8.91
C TRP A 161 2.59 -7.14 -10.38
N GLN A 162 2.86 -6.15 -11.24
CA GLN A 162 2.62 -6.28 -12.68
C GLN A 162 3.52 -7.34 -13.32
N ASP A 163 4.80 -7.40 -12.95
CA ASP A 163 5.71 -8.42 -13.46
C ASP A 163 5.26 -9.85 -13.08
N MET A 164 4.74 -10.04 -11.86
CA MET A 164 4.19 -11.32 -11.42
C MET A 164 2.97 -11.73 -12.25
N LEU A 165 2.02 -10.81 -12.47
CA LEU A 165 0.85 -11.06 -13.31
C LEU A 165 1.21 -11.39 -14.77
N ARG A 166 2.29 -10.81 -15.29
CA ARG A 166 2.79 -11.13 -16.64
C ARG A 166 3.25 -12.58 -16.75
N ILE A 167 3.98 -13.10 -15.75
CA ILE A 167 4.37 -14.52 -15.73
C ILE A 167 3.14 -15.43 -15.62
N GLU A 168 2.20 -15.10 -14.75
CA GLU A 168 0.97 -15.88 -14.58
C GLU A 168 0.20 -15.98 -15.90
N THR A 169 -0.03 -14.82 -16.54
CA THR A 169 -0.78 -14.75 -17.80
C THR A 169 -0.06 -15.51 -18.91
N ALA A 170 1.27 -15.37 -19.01
CA ALA A 170 2.06 -16.08 -20.01
C ALA A 170 2.06 -17.59 -19.77
N ALA A 171 2.12 -18.04 -18.51
CA ALA A 171 2.04 -19.45 -18.17
C ALA A 171 0.65 -20.04 -18.48
N GLN A 172 -0.42 -19.30 -18.21
CA GLN A 172 -1.79 -19.69 -18.57
C GLN A 172 -1.94 -19.82 -20.09
N ARG A 173 -1.55 -18.79 -20.86
CA ARG A 173 -1.59 -18.83 -22.33
C ARG A 173 -0.74 -19.96 -22.91
N PHE A 174 0.44 -20.20 -22.35
CA PHE A 174 1.29 -21.32 -22.76
C PHE A 174 0.61 -22.67 -22.48
N GLY A 175 -0.05 -22.81 -21.34
CA GLY A 175 -0.86 -23.99 -20.98
C GLY A 175 -2.09 -24.20 -21.89
N GLU A 176 -2.66 -23.12 -22.44
CA GLU A 176 -3.76 -23.15 -23.41
C GLU A 176 -3.30 -23.50 -24.85
N GLY A 177 -2.00 -23.73 -25.07
CA GLY A 177 -1.45 -24.15 -26.35
C GLY A 177 -0.75 -23.03 -27.15
N HIS A 178 -0.63 -21.82 -26.60
CA HIS A 178 0.15 -20.74 -27.23
C HIS A 178 1.65 -20.93 -26.97
N PHE A 179 2.26 -21.96 -27.56
CA PHE A 179 3.66 -22.32 -27.31
C PHE A 179 4.70 -21.31 -27.83
N SER A 180 4.27 -20.31 -28.62
CA SER A 180 5.11 -19.20 -29.09
C SER A 180 5.23 -18.06 -28.08
N GLU A 181 4.49 -18.09 -26.97
CA GLU A 181 4.55 -17.06 -25.94
C GLU A 181 5.95 -17.00 -25.31
N ARG A 182 6.52 -15.80 -25.19
CA ARG A 182 7.82 -15.55 -24.57
C ARG A 182 7.72 -14.33 -23.68
N ILE A 183 8.39 -14.36 -22.54
CA ILE A 183 8.38 -13.28 -21.56
C ILE A 183 9.72 -12.54 -21.62
N HIS A 184 9.68 -11.22 -21.66
CA HIS A 184 10.86 -10.37 -21.48
C HIS A 184 10.66 -9.45 -20.29
N PHE A 185 11.68 -9.38 -19.44
CA PHE A 185 11.78 -8.45 -18.33
C PHE A 185 13.02 -7.59 -18.52
N ASP A 186 12.98 -6.35 -18.03
CA ASP A 186 14.16 -5.50 -17.97
C ASP A 186 15.26 -6.15 -17.11
N SER A 187 16.52 -5.92 -17.48
CA SER A 187 17.69 -6.47 -16.78
C SER A 187 17.82 -6.02 -15.30
N MET A 188 17.04 -5.02 -14.88
CA MET A 188 16.96 -4.59 -13.49
C MET A 188 15.81 -5.27 -12.71
N SER A 189 14.90 -5.98 -13.39
CA SER A 189 13.80 -6.69 -12.74
C SER A 189 14.32 -7.94 -12.03
N SER A 190 13.83 -8.18 -10.81
CA SER A 190 14.15 -9.42 -10.08
C SER A 190 13.57 -10.67 -10.73
N PHE A 191 12.66 -10.52 -11.70
CA PHE A 191 12.01 -11.60 -12.41
C PHE A 191 12.71 -11.99 -13.71
N GLU A 192 13.78 -11.29 -14.14
CA GLU A 192 14.53 -11.61 -15.35
C GLU A 192 14.93 -13.09 -15.42
N ARG A 193 15.58 -13.62 -14.37
CA ARG A 193 15.98 -15.03 -14.33
C ARG A 193 14.80 -16.00 -14.41
N LEU A 194 13.65 -15.62 -13.85
CA LEU A 194 12.45 -16.44 -13.93
C LEU A 194 11.86 -16.40 -15.34
N GLY A 195 11.85 -15.25 -16.00
CA GLY A 195 11.49 -15.11 -17.41
C GLY A 195 12.40 -15.92 -18.34
N VAL A 196 13.72 -15.90 -18.11
CA VAL A 196 14.69 -16.73 -18.85
C VAL A 196 14.40 -18.22 -18.64
N ALA A 197 14.18 -18.64 -17.40
CA ALA A 197 13.84 -20.04 -17.10
C ALA A 197 12.51 -20.47 -17.75
N PHE A 198 11.51 -19.59 -17.77
CA PHE A 198 10.25 -19.83 -18.46
C PHE A 198 10.45 -19.98 -19.97
N ASN A 199 11.21 -19.07 -20.60
CA ASN A 199 11.50 -19.15 -22.04
C ASN A 199 12.26 -20.44 -22.39
N GLN A 200 13.24 -20.83 -21.56
CA GLN A 200 13.96 -22.09 -21.76
C GLN A 200 13.03 -23.31 -21.65
N MET A 201 12.10 -23.30 -20.69
CA MET A 201 11.07 -24.34 -20.58
C MET A 201 10.20 -24.39 -21.84
N ALA A 202 9.75 -23.22 -22.32
CA ALA A 202 8.96 -23.09 -23.53
C ALA A 202 9.70 -23.61 -24.77
N ASP A 203 10.99 -23.31 -24.91
CA ASP A 203 11.83 -23.81 -26.00
C ASP A 203 12.01 -25.33 -25.93
N ASN A 204 12.26 -25.88 -24.74
CA ASN A 204 12.40 -27.32 -24.54
C ASN A 204 11.11 -28.07 -24.90
N ILE A 205 9.95 -27.53 -24.51
CA ILE A 205 8.64 -28.13 -24.84
C ILE A 205 8.38 -28.06 -26.35
N ASN A 206 8.66 -26.92 -27.00
CA ASN A 206 8.54 -26.80 -28.45
C ASN A 206 9.43 -27.82 -29.18
N ALA A 207 10.68 -27.99 -28.74
CA ALA A 207 11.60 -28.97 -29.30
C ALA A 207 11.10 -30.41 -29.10
N LEU A 208 10.53 -30.72 -27.93
CA LEU A 208 9.96 -32.04 -27.64
C LEU A 208 8.75 -32.33 -28.54
N ILE A 209 7.86 -31.37 -28.73
CA ILE A 209 6.70 -31.49 -29.63
C ILE A 209 7.16 -31.71 -31.07
N ALA A 210 8.14 -30.93 -31.54
CA ALA A 210 8.71 -31.06 -32.88
C ALA A 210 9.37 -32.45 -33.08
N SER A 211 10.11 -32.93 -32.09
CA SER A 211 10.75 -34.25 -32.11
C SER A 211 9.72 -35.38 -32.14
N LYS A 212 8.69 -35.31 -31.29
CA LYS A 212 7.57 -36.29 -31.28
C LYS A 212 6.90 -36.36 -32.64
N LYS A 213 6.67 -35.21 -33.29
CA LYS A 213 6.08 -35.15 -34.62
C LYS A 213 6.97 -35.82 -35.67
N GLN A 214 8.26 -35.47 -35.70
CA GLN A 214 9.21 -36.05 -36.65
C GLN A 214 9.31 -37.57 -36.47
N LEU A 215 9.26 -38.06 -35.23
CA LEU A 215 9.23 -39.48 -34.94
C LEU A 215 7.98 -40.17 -35.49
N ILE A 216 6.79 -39.61 -35.28
CA ILE A 216 5.52 -40.18 -35.77
C ILE A 216 5.51 -40.23 -37.31
N ASP A 217 5.90 -39.13 -37.96
CA ASP A 217 5.98 -39.07 -39.43
C ASP A 217 7.00 -40.08 -39.98
N GLY A 218 8.16 -40.22 -39.31
CA GLY A 218 9.19 -41.20 -39.67
C GLY A 218 8.73 -42.65 -39.50
N ILE A 219 8.09 -42.99 -38.37
CA ILE A 219 7.55 -44.33 -38.12
C ILE A 219 6.53 -44.71 -39.19
N ALA A 220 5.62 -43.81 -39.55
CA ALA A 220 4.62 -44.13 -40.56
C ALA A 220 5.23 -44.35 -41.95
N HIS A 221 6.27 -43.58 -42.30
CA HIS A 221 7.00 -43.78 -43.56
C HIS A 221 7.68 -45.15 -43.60
N GLU A 222 8.38 -45.53 -42.52
CA GLU A 222 9.08 -46.80 -42.39
C GLU A 222 8.14 -48.00 -42.32
N LEU A 223 6.91 -47.85 -41.80
CA LEU A 223 5.90 -48.92 -41.75
C LEU A 223 5.20 -49.17 -43.10
N ARG A 224 5.10 -48.16 -43.97
CA ARG A 224 4.46 -48.31 -45.29
C ARG A 224 5.21 -49.31 -46.17
N THR A 225 6.54 -49.25 -46.18
CA THR A 225 7.40 -50.13 -46.99
C THR A 225 7.23 -51.63 -46.69
N PRO A 226 7.32 -52.12 -45.43
CA PRO A 226 7.11 -53.53 -45.10
C PRO A 226 5.66 -53.97 -45.29
N LEU A 227 4.65 -53.09 -45.11
CA LEU A 227 3.24 -53.42 -45.40
C LEU A 227 3.03 -53.71 -46.89
N VAL A 228 3.56 -52.86 -47.78
CA VAL A 228 3.54 -53.11 -49.23
C VAL A 228 4.22 -54.43 -49.58
N ARG A 229 5.37 -54.72 -48.94
CA ARG A 229 6.08 -55.99 -49.15
C ARG A 229 5.30 -57.21 -48.63
N LEU A 230 4.61 -57.09 -47.50
CA LEU A 230 3.73 -58.13 -46.97
C LEU A 230 2.59 -58.42 -47.94
N ARG A 231 1.96 -57.37 -48.49
CA ARG A 231 0.90 -57.48 -49.49
C ARG A 231 1.36 -58.21 -50.74
N TYR A 232 2.54 -57.84 -51.26
CA TYR A 232 3.14 -58.51 -52.41
C TYR A 232 3.44 -59.99 -52.15
N ARG A 233 3.98 -60.33 -50.97
CA ARG A 233 4.26 -61.73 -50.60
C ARG A 233 2.99 -62.56 -50.45
N LEU A 234 1.88 -61.95 -50.04
CA LEU A 234 0.57 -62.60 -49.99
C LEU A 234 0.02 -62.86 -51.38
N GLU A 235 0.08 -61.87 -52.26
CA GLU A 235 -0.36 -61.99 -53.66
C GLU A 235 0.40 -63.11 -54.41
N MET A 236 1.67 -63.37 -54.05
CA MET A 236 2.51 -64.40 -54.68
C MET A 236 2.50 -65.75 -53.95
N SER A 237 1.68 -65.94 -52.91
CA SER A 237 1.61 -67.19 -52.17
C SER A 237 0.65 -68.19 -52.82
N GLU A 238 1.18 -69.34 -53.25
CA GLU A 238 0.38 -70.41 -53.88
C GLU A 238 -0.24 -71.40 -52.88
N ASN A 239 0.15 -71.34 -51.60
CA ASN A 239 -0.27 -72.28 -50.56
C ASN A 239 -1.44 -71.79 -49.69
N LEU A 240 -1.95 -70.58 -49.94
CA LEU A 240 -3.08 -70.00 -49.20
C LEU A 240 -4.39 -70.28 -49.94
N THR A 241 -5.44 -70.64 -49.21
CA THR A 241 -6.78 -70.64 -49.78
C THR A 241 -7.24 -69.20 -50.05
N ALA A 242 -8.16 -69.01 -51.02
CA ALA A 242 -8.69 -67.69 -51.35
C ALA A 242 -9.29 -66.95 -50.15
N ALA A 243 -9.92 -67.68 -49.23
CA ALA A 243 -10.48 -67.13 -48.00
C ALA A 243 -9.41 -66.62 -47.03
N GLU A 244 -8.29 -67.33 -46.87
CA GLU A 244 -7.16 -66.94 -46.01
C GLU A 244 -6.42 -65.72 -46.58
N SER A 245 -6.17 -65.70 -47.90
CA SER A 245 -5.56 -64.54 -48.57
C SER A 245 -6.43 -63.28 -48.45
N GLN A 246 -7.75 -63.42 -48.58
CA GLN A 246 -8.67 -62.29 -48.42
C GLN A 246 -8.78 -61.82 -46.96
N ALA A 247 -8.67 -62.73 -45.97
CA ALA A 247 -8.60 -62.35 -44.57
C ALA A 247 -7.33 -61.54 -44.25
N LEU A 248 -6.16 -62.04 -44.65
CA LEU A 248 -4.89 -61.37 -44.36
C LEU A 248 -4.73 -60.03 -45.09
N ASN A 249 -5.25 -59.90 -46.31
CA ASN A 249 -5.33 -58.60 -47.00
C ASN A 249 -6.21 -57.59 -46.25
N ARG A 250 -7.30 -58.05 -45.63
CA ARG A 250 -8.18 -57.21 -44.83
C ARG A 250 -7.48 -56.71 -43.58
N ASP A 251 -6.71 -57.56 -42.91
CA ASP A 251 -5.93 -57.22 -41.72
C ASP A 251 -4.83 -56.19 -42.06
N ILE A 252 -4.12 -56.37 -43.19
CA ILE A 252 -3.16 -55.37 -43.68
C ILE A 252 -3.84 -54.02 -43.96
N GLY A 253 -5.01 -54.03 -44.61
CA GLY A 253 -5.78 -52.82 -44.86
C GLY A 253 -6.25 -52.13 -43.57
N GLN A 254 -6.59 -52.90 -42.53
CA GLN A 254 -6.91 -52.35 -41.20
C GLN A 254 -5.69 -51.70 -40.55
N LEU A 255 -4.51 -52.32 -40.64
CA LEU A 255 -3.26 -51.73 -40.12
C LEU A 255 -2.90 -50.43 -40.83
N GLU A 256 -3.05 -50.38 -42.17
CA GLU A 256 -2.85 -49.15 -42.93
C GLU A 256 -3.83 -48.04 -42.48
N ALA A 257 -5.10 -48.37 -42.30
CA ALA A 257 -6.11 -47.41 -41.84
C ALA A 257 -5.79 -46.87 -40.44
N LEU A 258 -5.37 -47.73 -39.51
CA LEU A 258 -4.94 -47.34 -38.15
C LEU A 258 -3.72 -46.41 -38.15
N ILE A 259 -2.74 -46.68 -39.03
CA ILE A 259 -1.56 -45.82 -39.18
C ILE A 259 -1.96 -44.44 -39.72
N GLU A 260 -2.83 -44.39 -40.72
CA GLU A 260 -3.31 -43.15 -41.30
C GLU A 260 -4.15 -42.34 -40.30
N GLU A 261 -4.96 -43.00 -39.47
CA GLU A 261 -5.73 -42.38 -38.38
C GLU A 261 -4.81 -41.78 -37.31
N LEU A 262 -3.78 -42.52 -36.88
CA LEU A 262 -2.78 -42.01 -35.92
C LEU A 262 -2.03 -40.79 -36.46
N LEU A 263 -1.64 -40.82 -37.73
CA LEU A 263 -1.01 -39.67 -38.41
C LEU A 263 -1.95 -38.47 -38.50
N THR A 264 -3.21 -38.73 -38.81
CA THR A 264 -4.25 -37.71 -38.88
C THR A 264 -4.44 -37.06 -37.52
N TYR A 265 -4.53 -37.84 -36.45
CA TYR A 265 -4.60 -37.33 -35.08
C TYR A 265 -3.39 -36.47 -34.71
N ALA A 266 -2.18 -36.94 -35.01
CA ALA A 266 -0.94 -36.19 -34.76
C ALA A 266 -0.86 -34.85 -35.52
N ARG A 267 -1.57 -34.73 -36.67
CA ARG A 267 -1.68 -33.47 -37.43
C ARG A 267 -2.78 -32.55 -36.90
N LEU A 268 -3.85 -33.11 -36.34
CA LEU A 268 -5.00 -32.38 -35.78
C LEU A 268 -4.72 -31.75 -34.42
N ASP A 269 -3.76 -32.27 -33.64
CA ASP A 269 -3.28 -31.70 -32.37
C ASP A 269 -2.56 -30.33 -32.54
N ARG A 270 -2.74 -29.68 -33.69
CA ARG A 270 -2.22 -28.36 -33.98
C ARG A 270 -3.19 -27.32 -33.38
N PRO A 271 -2.75 -26.38 -32.53
CA PRO A 271 -3.52 -25.17 -32.30
C PRO A 271 -3.70 -24.50 -33.67
N GLN A 272 -4.96 -24.31 -34.05
CA GLN A 272 -5.35 -23.82 -35.37
C GLN A 272 -4.43 -22.68 -35.81
N ASN A 273 -3.77 -22.85 -36.96
CA ASN A 273 -3.11 -21.73 -37.63
C ASN A 273 -4.13 -20.59 -37.68
N GLU A 274 -3.83 -19.46 -37.05
CA GLU A 274 -4.63 -18.25 -37.22
C GLU A 274 -4.80 -18.02 -38.72
N LEU A 275 -6.02 -18.17 -39.21
CA LEU A 275 -6.37 -17.87 -40.58
C LEU A 275 -6.13 -16.37 -40.75
N SER A 276 -4.99 -16.01 -41.34
CA SER A 276 -4.73 -14.65 -41.81
C SER A 276 -5.69 -14.37 -42.96
N LEU A 277 -6.89 -13.91 -42.60
CA LEU A 277 -7.88 -13.41 -43.53
C LEU A 277 -7.39 -12.07 -44.08
N THR A 278 -6.57 -12.12 -45.13
CA THR A 278 -6.25 -10.92 -45.90
C THR A 278 -7.49 -10.54 -46.70
N THR A 279 -8.17 -9.48 -46.29
CA THR A 279 -9.27 -8.90 -47.09
C THR A 279 -8.66 -8.30 -48.37
N PRO A 280 -8.98 -8.83 -49.56
CA PRO A 280 -8.53 -8.22 -50.80
C PRO A 280 -9.25 -6.88 -50.94
N ARG A 281 -8.49 -5.79 -50.94
CA ARG A 281 -9.02 -4.45 -51.20
C ARG A 281 -9.41 -4.39 -52.69
N LEU A 282 -10.69 -4.64 -53.00
CA LEU A 282 -11.26 -4.39 -54.31
C LEU A 282 -11.41 -2.87 -54.51
N SER A 283 -10.30 -2.20 -54.85
CA SER A 283 -10.32 -0.83 -55.37
C SER A 283 -10.45 -0.90 -56.88
N GLY A 284 -11.65 -0.67 -57.41
CA GLY A 284 -11.85 -0.53 -58.84
C GLY A 284 -13.28 -0.80 -59.28
N LEU A 285 -14.22 0.04 -58.84
CA LEU A 285 -15.44 0.36 -59.58
C LEU A 285 -15.80 1.81 -59.24
N ASP A 286 -15.17 2.72 -59.98
CA ASP A 286 -15.72 4.07 -60.25
C ASP A 286 -16.90 3.94 -61.21
#